data_AF-A0A9E3KBA6-F1
#
_entry.id   AF-A0A9E3KBA6-F1
#
_cell.length_a   1.000
_cell.length_b   1.000
_cell.length_c   1.000
_cell.angle_alpha   90.00
_cell.angle_beta   90.00
_cell.angle_gamma   90.00
#
_symmetry.space_group_name_H-M   'P 1'
#
loop_
_entity.id
_entity.type
_entity.pdbx_description
1 polymer ?
#
loop_
_entity_poly.entity_id
_entity_poly.type
_entity_poly.pdbx_seq_one_letter_code
_entity_poly.pdbx_strand_id
1 'polypeptide(L)'
;MRSGVIAQKVGMTRVFTEAGEHIPVTVLKLGNCQVVGHRTEEKNGYVALQLGSGSRKTVYMPKAERGQFAVAKVEPKRQVEEFRVSADAMIPVGAEILADHFVVGQ
;
A
#
# COMPACT_ATOMS: atom_id res chain seq x y z
N MET A 1 -9.17 6.12 -11.68
CA MET A 1 -9.16 5.85 -10.22
C MET A 1 -7.73 5.51 -9.81
N ARG A 2 -7.18 6.24 -8.84
CA ARG A 2 -5.80 6.03 -8.35
C ARG A 2 -5.76 4.87 -7.35
N SER A 3 -4.56 4.30 -7.17
CA SER A 3 -4.32 3.30 -6.13
C SER A 3 -4.57 3.83 -4.73
N GLY A 4 -5.08 2.99 -3.85
CA GLY A 4 -5.00 3.20 -2.40
C GLY A 4 -3.63 2.84 -1.83
N VAL A 5 -3.53 2.78 -0.51
CA VAL A 5 -2.34 2.31 0.24
C VAL A 5 -2.76 1.40 1.38
N ILE A 6 -1.85 0.56 1.86
CA ILE A 6 -2.07 -0.26 3.06
C ILE A 6 -1.33 0.40 4.23
N ALA A 7 -2.09 0.93 5.18
CA ALA A 7 -1.56 1.58 6.38
C ALA A 7 -1.98 0.86 7.65
N GLN A 8 -1.12 0.91 8.66
CA GLN A 8 -1.40 0.39 9.99
C GLN A 8 -1.96 1.51 10.88
N LYS A 9 -3.11 1.28 11.52
CA LYS A 9 -3.61 2.17 12.57
C LYS A 9 -2.66 2.12 13.76
N VAL A 10 -2.07 3.26 14.09
CA VAL A 10 -1.17 3.41 15.25
C VAL A 10 -1.95 3.79 16.48
N GLY A 11 -2.93 4.68 16.34
CA GLY A 11 -3.69 5.21 17.45
C GLY A 11 -4.47 6.45 17.06
N MET A 12 -4.97 7.16 18.06
CA MET A 12 -5.71 8.40 17.89
C MET A 12 -5.04 9.48 18.74
N THR A 13 -5.02 10.70 18.21
CA THR A 13 -4.52 11.88 18.91
C THR A 13 -5.43 13.06 18.59
N ARG A 14 -5.04 14.25 19.02
CA ARG A 14 -5.74 15.51 18.77
C ARG A 14 -4.80 16.52 18.14
N VAL A 15 -5.32 17.29 17.20
CA VAL A 15 -4.65 18.45 16.60
C VAL A 15 -5.43 19.69 17.00
N PHE A 16 -4.70 20.74 17.38
CA PHE A 16 -5.28 22.06 17.63
C PHE A 16 -5.08 22.92 16.39
N THR A 17 -6.17 23.53 15.90
CA THR A 17 -6.07 24.50 14.80
C THR A 17 -5.57 25.84 15.33
N GLU A 18 -5.14 26.73 14.44
CA GLU A 18 -4.76 28.10 14.80
C GLU A 18 -5.92 28.90 15.42
N ALA A 19 -7.16 28.52 15.12
CA ALA A 19 -8.39 29.07 15.72
C ALA A 19 -8.67 28.51 17.14
N GLY A 20 -7.84 27.60 17.66
CA GLY A 20 -8.01 26.97 18.97
C GLY A 20 -8.99 25.80 18.99
N GLU A 21 -9.46 25.34 17.82
CA GLU A 21 -10.39 24.21 17.74
C GLU A 21 -9.69 22.87 17.98
N HIS A 22 -10.40 21.96 18.62
CA HIS A 22 -9.91 20.61 18.92
C HIS A 22 -10.43 19.59 17.90
N ILE A 23 -9.54 19.03 17.09
CA ILE A 23 -9.89 18.02 16.08
C ILE A 23 -9.28 16.66 16.47
N PRO A 24 -10.10 15.64 16.78
CA PRO A 24 -9.61 14.29 17.00
C PRO A 24 -9.20 13.67 15.66
N VAL A 25 -8.00 13.10 15.61
CA VAL A 25 -7.42 12.52 14.40
C VAL A 25 -6.93 11.09 14.65
N THR A 26 -6.93 10.27 13.61
CA THR A 26 -6.35 8.92 13.64
C THR A 26 -4.98 8.94 12.96
N VAL A 27 -3.97 8.39 13.61
CA VAL A 27 -2.62 8.25 13.05
C VAL A 27 -2.53 6.92 12.31
N LEU A 28 -2.29 7.00 11.00
CA LEU A 28 -2.06 5.86 10.13
C LEU A 28 -0.59 5.85 9.69
N LYS A 29 0.11 4.74 9.95
CA LYS A 29 1.50 4.55 9.55
C LYS A 29 1.57 3.75 8.26
N LEU A 30 2.21 4.31 7.24
CA LEU A 30 2.68 3.52 6.10
C LEU A 30 3.97 2.81 6.47
N GLY A 31 4.00 1.49 6.30
CA GLY A 31 5.18 0.68 6.56
C GLY A 31 5.66 0.01 5.28
N ASN A 32 6.60 0.63 4.55
CA ASN A 32 7.19 0.08 3.34
C ASN A 32 6.12 -0.49 2.36
N CYS A 33 5.18 0.37 1.97
CA CYS A 33 4.08 0.03 1.09
C CYS A 33 4.58 0.03 -0.36
N GLN A 34 4.71 -1.14 -0.97
CA GLN A 34 5.31 -1.30 -2.29
C GLN A 34 4.40 -2.08 -3.24
N VAL A 35 4.49 -1.78 -4.53
CA VAL A 35 3.80 -2.53 -5.58
C VAL A 35 4.48 -3.89 -5.76
N VAL A 36 3.74 -4.97 -5.51
CA VAL A 36 4.22 -6.36 -5.63
C VAL A 36 3.88 -6.95 -7.00
N GLY A 37 2.80 -6.48 -7.63
CA GLY A 37 2.36 -7.02 -8.92
C GLY A 37 1.19 -6.26 -9.51
N HIS A 38 0.83 -6.65 -10.73
CA HIS A 38 -0.28 -6.09 -11.49
C HIS A 38 -1.31 -7.15 -11.84
N ARG A 39 -2.57 -6.73 -11.88
CA ARG A 39 -3.66 -7.43 -12.57
C ARG A 39 -3.97 -6.66 -13.83
N THR A 40 -3.95 -7.38 -14.95
CA THR A 40 -4.27 -6.83 -16.26
C THR A 40 -5.54 -7.44 -16.79
N GLU A 41 -6.24 -6.73 -17.67
CA GLU A 41 -7.51 -7.18 -18.23
C GLU A 41 -7.35 -8.51 -19.00
N GLU A 42 -6.27 -8.66 -19.76
CA GLU A 42 -5.98 -9.88 -20.52
C GLU A 42 -5.74 -11.13 -19.65
N LYS A 43 -5.04 -10.97 -18.52
CA LYS A 43 -4.63 -12.10 -17.67
C LYS A 43 -5.63 -12.38 -16.55
N ASN A 44 -6.34 -11.35 -16.10
CA ASN A 44 -7.14 -11.40 -14.87
C ASN A 44 -8.58 -10.93 -15.05
N GLY A 45 -8.93 -10.34 -16.20
CA GLY A 45 -10.27 -9.81 -16.47
C GLY A 45 -10.56 -8.45 -15.80
N TYR A 46 -9.55 -7.82 -15.18
CA TYR A 46 -9.66 -6.49 -14.59
C TYR A 46 -8.28 -5.84 -14.39
N VAL A 47 -8.29 -4.53 -14.17
CA VAL A 47 -7.10 -3.71 -13.93
C VAL A 47 -6.97 -3.41 -12.43
N ALA A 48 -5.89 -3.87 -11.80
CA ALA A 48 -5.61 -3.60 -10.39
C ALA A 48 -4.11 -3.62 -10.07
N LEU A 49 -3.74 -2.89 -9.02
CA LEU A 49 -2.42 -2.95 -8.41
C LEU A 49 -2.46 -3.85 -7.17
N GLN A 50 -1.50 -4.76 -7.08
CA GLN A 50 -1.27 -5.54 -5.88
C GLN A 50 -0.21 -4.83 -5.03
N LEU A 51 -0.61 -4.30 -3.88
CA LEU A 51 0.27 -3.62 -2.94
C LEU A 51 0.59 -4.52 -1.76
N GLY A 52 1.82 -4.45 -1.27
CA GLY A 52 2.23 -5.12 -0.06
C GLY A 52 2.79 -4.14 0.96
N SER A 53 2.52 -4.38 2.25
CA SER A 53 2.93 -3.52 3.36
C SER A 53 3.45 -4.33 4.55
N GLY A 54 4.31 -3.69 5.33
CA GLY A 54 5.08 -4.28 6.42
C GLY A 54 6.16 -5.25 5.93
N SER A 55 7.02 -5.69 6.84
CA SER A 55 8.03 -6.71 6.59
C SER A 55 7.68 -8.03 7.29
N ARG A 56 7.98 -9.15 6.65
CA ARG A 56 7.82 -10.49 7.22
C ARG A 56 9.09 -11.31 6.98
N LYS A 57 9.57 -12.02 8.02
CA LYS A 57 10.74 -12.89 7.87
C LYS A 57 10.41 -14.07 6.95
N THR A 58 11.32 -14.39 6.04
CA THR A 58 11.19 -15.47 5.03
C THR A 58 10.98 -16.85 5.64
N VAL A 59 11.50 -17.10 6.84
CA VAL A 59 11.36 -18.38 7.57
C VAL A 59 9.89 -18.71 7.86
N TYR A 60 9.06 -17.69 8.06
CA TYR A 60 7.63 -17.86 8.33
C TYR A 60 6.77 -17.83 7.06
N MET A 61 7.36 -17.90 5.86
CA MET A 61 6.66 -17.74 4.60
C MET A 61 6.68 -19.03 3.75
N PRO A 62 5.52 -19.44 3.19
CA PRO A 62 5.46 -20.53 2.23
C PRO A 62 6.39 -20.32 1.04
N LYS A 63 6.87 -21.41 0.42
CA LYS A 63 7.79 -21.36 -0.72
C LYS A 63 7.19 -20.63 -1.93
N ALA A 64 5.89 -20.80 -2.17
CA ALA A 64 5.18 -20.17 -3.28
C ALA A 64 5.17 -18.63 -3.15
N GLU A 65 4.76 -18.11 -1.99
CA GLU A 65 4.77 -16.67 -1.69
C GLU A 65 6.19 -16.08 -1.82
N ARG A 66 7.20 -16.77 -1.30
CA ARG A 66 8.61 -16.35 -1.46
C ARG A 66 9.03 -16.23 -2.92
N GLY A 67 8.62 -17.19 -3.76
CA GLY A 67 8.87 -17.15 -5.19
C GLY A 67 8.25 -15.92 -5.85
N GLN A 68 7.02 -15.58 -5.48
CA GLN A 68 6.32 -14.40 -6.02
C GLN A 68 7.05 -13.09 -5.68
N PHE A 69 7.46 -12.90 -4.42
CA PHE A 69 8.23 -11.72 -4.02
C PHE A 69 9.61 -11.66 -4.69
N ALA A 70 10.26 -12.81 -4.89
CA ALA A 70 11.56 -12.88 -5.58
C ALA A 70 11.45 -12.49 -7.06
N VAL A 71 10.39 -12.92 -7.76
CA VAL A 71 10.12 -12.50 -9.15
C VAL A 71 9.87 -11.00 -9.23
N ALA A 72 9.12 -10.45 -8.28
CA ALA A 72 8.87 -9.01 -8.17
C ALA A 72 10.10 -8.20 -7.73
N LYS A 73 11.16 -8.85 -7.23
CA LYS A 73 12.33 -8.23 -6.59
C LYS A 73 11.98 -7.30 -5.42
N VAL A 74 10.94 -7.67 -4.68
CA VAL A 74 10.42 -6.92 -3.53
C VAL A 74 10.67 -7.72 -2.24
N GLU A 75 10.93 -7.03 -1.13
CA GLU A 75 11.06 -7.68 0.17
C GLU A 75 9.75 -8.38 0.57
N PRO A 76 9.80 -9.53 1.25
CA PRO A 76 8.61 -10.24 1.70
C PRO A 76 7.74 -9.36 2.60
N LYS A 77 6.49 -9.15 2.18
CA LYS A 77 5.54 -8.27 2.86
C LYS A 77 4.67 -9.02 3.85
N ARG A 78 4.15 -8.31 4.86
CA ARG A 78 3.28 -8.90 5.89
C ARG A 78 1.85 -9.04 5.41
N GLN A 79 1.35 -8.02 4.71
CA GLN A 79 0.01 -7.99 4.11
C GLN A 79 0.15 -7.66 2.64
N VAL A 80 -0.74 -8.22 1.82
CA VAL A 80 -0.83 -7.94 0.39
C VAL A 80 -2.29 -7.82 0.02
N GLU A 81 -2.67 -6.69 -0.58
CA GLU A 81 -4.05 -6.40 -0.97
C GLU A 81 -4.10 -5.83 -2.38
N GLU A 82 -5.25 -5.97 -3.04
CA GLU A 82 -5.45 -5.48 -4.41
C GLU A 82 -6.32 -4.22 -4.42
N PHE A 83 -5.89 -3.22 -5.19
CA PHE A 83 -6.64 -1.99 -5.42
C PHE A 83 -6.97 -1.88 -6.90
N ARG A 84 -8.26 -1.81 -7.23
CA ARG A 84 -8.69 -1.55 -8.61
C ARG A 84 -8.26 -0.15 -9.02
N VAL A 85 -7.64 -0.05 -10.18
CA VAL A 85 -7.17 1.22 -10.73
C VAL A 85 -7.61 1.36 -12.19
N SER A 86 -7.61 2.58 -12.69
CA SER A 86 -7.74 2.80 -14.12
C SER A 86 -6.42 2.48 -14.83
N ALA A 87 -6.49 2.13 -16.12
CA ALA A 87 -5.32 1.67 -16.88
C ALA A 87 -4.19 2.72 -16.98
N ASP A 88 -4.55 4.01 -16.90
CA ASP A 88 -3.64 5.16 -16.87
C ASP A 88 -2.95 5.38 -15.51
N ALA A 89 -3.44 4.74 -14.44
CA ALA A 89 -2.95 4.91 -13.07
C ALA A 89 -2.10 3.72 -12.59
N MET A 90 -1.48 2.98 -13.52
CA MET A 90 -0.58 1.87 -13.23
C MET A 90 0.78 2.36 -12.72
N ILE A 91 1.18 1.87 -11.56
CA ILE A 91 2.48 2.17 -10.93
C ILE A 91 3.40 0.96 -11.11
N PRO A 92 4.67 1.10 -11.50
CA PRO A 92 5.56 -0.04 -11.75
C PRO A 92 5.79 -0.91 -10.51
N VAL A 93 5.98 -2.21 -10.74
CA VAL A 93 6.33 -3.17 -9.67
C VAL A 93 7.65 -2.77 -9.03
N GLY A 94 7.72 -2.84 -7.71
CA GLY A 94 8.87 -2.42 -6.90
C GLY A 94 8.83 -0.96 -6.46
N ALA A 95 7.96 -0.12 -7.02
CA ALA A 95 7.80 1.25 -6.55
C ALA A 95 7.21 1.29 -5.13
N GLU A 96 7.75 2.17 -4.30
CA GLU A 96 7.23 2.48 -2.97
C GLU A 96 6.26 3.65 -3.03
N ILE A 97 5.12 3.52 -2.35
CA ILE A 97 4.11 4.57 -2.23
C ILE A 97 4.23 5.19 -0.84
N LEU A 98 4.51 6.49 -0.81
CA LEU A 98 4.69 7.27 0.40
C LEU A 98 3.41 8.06 0.75
N ALA A 99 3.43 8.75 1.90
CA ALA A 99 2.28 9.50 2.39
C ALA A 99 1.91 10.71 1.50
N ASP A 100 2.88 11.23 0.75
CA ASP A 100 2.72 12.32 -0.24
C ASP A 100 1.82 11.94 -1.43
N HIS A 101 1.52 10.65 -1.58
CA HIS A 101 0.48 10.18 -2.50
C HIS A 101 -0.88 10.83 -2.18
N PHE A 102 -1.13 11.23 -0.94
CA PHE A 102 -2.32 11.97 -0.54
C PHE A 102 -2.00 13.45 -0.34
N VAL A 103 -2.92 14.32 -0.77
CA VAL A 103 -2.83 15.76 -0.54
C VAL A 103 -3.72 16.13 0.64
N VAL A 104 -3.24 17.06 1.47
CA VAL A 104 -4.02 17.57 2.61
C VAL A 104 -5.31 18.21 2.11
N GLY A 105 -6.45 17.78 2.65
CA GLY A 105 -7.78 18.30 2.31
C GLY A 105 -8.51 17.58 1.17
N GLN A 106 -7.94 16.49 0.64
CA GLN A 106 -8.58 15.60 -0.33
C GLN A 106 -9.69 14.73 0.29
#